data_AF-A0A939TFH0-F1
#
_entry.id   AF-A0A939TFH0-F1
#
_cell.length_a   1.000
_cell.length_b   1.000
_cell.length_c   1.000
_cell.angle_alpha   90.00
_cell.angle_beta   90.00
_cell.angle_gamma   90.00
#
_symmetry.space_group_name_H-M   'P 1'
#
loop_
_entity.id
_entity.type
_entity.pdbx_description
1 polymer ?
#
loop_
_entity_poly.entity_id
_entity_poly.type
_entity_poly.pdbx_seq_one_letter_code
_entity_poly.pdbx_strand_id
1 'polypeptide(L)'
;MTHRTNTTARNPGAALTIAENAFRCLVTGPRPLALDGLSVGHGLPGRMVDLAELRGLLLDRQVTQEMKDAAWAELVRLARTGDPAWVVGCVGVAIPGLKAIAGRAIRHNDARFAEDIVSEILTEFVAQLQRIDLARPAIAARLLVWADRKAPARARAGALRQCPTDPTELTAATAAPSGDPSDVLREGVRLQVITADEAAIIQATRLDGVPLPEFAHTQGEPRTRVAKRRERAEARLVAAIRSGQVSAISGDWLSRSAP
;
A
#
# COMPACT_ATOMS: atom_id res chain seq x y z
N MET A 1 22.37 -29.44 -23.31
CA MET A 1 21.20 -29.26 -22.42
C MET A 1 21.45 -28.05 -21.53
N THR A 2 21.00 -26.88 -21.99
CA THR A 2 21.14 -25.62 -21.24
C THR A 2 19.81 -25.36 -20.54
N HIS A 3 19.80 -25.52 -19.21
CA HIS A 3 18.69 -25.09 -18.37
C HIS A 3 18.59 -23.57 -18.44
N ARG A 4 17.65 -23.07 -19.25
CA ARG A 4 17.21 -21.69 -19.25
C ARG A 4 16.36 -21.50 -17.99
N THR A 5 16.98 -21.08 -16.90
CA THR A 5 16.26 -20.55 -15.73
C THR A 5 15.54 -19.29 -16.19
N ASN A 6 14.24 -19.43 -16.42
CA ASN A 6 13.37 -18.33 -16.78
C ASN A 6 13.14 -17.49 -15.51
N THR A 7 14.13 -16.66 -15.17
CA THR A 7 13.96 -15.59 -14.20
C THR A 7 12.99 -14.60 -14.84
N THR A 8 11.70 -14.82 -14.61
CA THR A 8 10.65 -13.85 -14.91
C THR A 8 11.09 -12.54 -14.27
N ALA A 9 11.44 -11.57 -15.10
CA ALA A 9 11.61 -10.21 -14.66
C ALA A 9 10.35 -9.82 -13.88
N ARG A 10 10.47 -9.64 -12.56
CA ARG A 10 9.37 -9.22 -11.68
C ARG A 10 8.93 -7.85 -12.14
N ASN A 11 7.90 -7.81 -12.97
CA ASN A 11 7.33 -6.58 -13.47
C ASN A 11 6.44 -5.99 -12.37
N PRO A 12 6.77 -4.83 -11.79
CA PRO A 12 5.95 -4.21 -10.77
C PRO A 12 4.53 -4.00 -11.30
N GLY A 13 3.55 -4.72 -10.74
CA GLY A 13 2.16 -4.68 -11.22
C GLY A 13 1.67 -5.94 -11.95
N ALA A 14 2.46 -7.02 -12.01
CA ALA A 14 2.02 -8.31 -12.55
C ALA A 14 0.71 -8.80 -11.89
N ALA A 15 0.61 -8.73 -10.55
CA ALA A 15 -0.58 -9.15 -9.83
C ALA A 15 -1.85 -8.34 -10.20
N LEU A 16 -1.75 -7.01 -10.31
CA LEU A 16 -2.87 -6.17 -10.74
C LEU A 16 -3.23 -6.41 -12.21
N THR A 17 -2.25 -6.72 -13.06
CA THR A 17 -2.48 -7.08 -14.46
C THR A 17 -3.23 -8.42 -14.58
N ILE A 18 -2.84 -9.42 -13.79
CA ILE A 18 -3.52 -10.71 -13.73
C ILE A 18 -4.97 -10.52 -13.25
N ALA A 19 -5.17 -9.72 -12.20
CA ALA A 19 -6.51 -9.41 -11.70
C ALA A 19 -7.38 -8.68 -12.75
N GLU A 20 -6.83 -7.71 -13.48
CA GLU A 20 -7.52 -7.02 -14.58
C GLU A 20 -7.92 -7.98 -15.69
N ASN A 21 -7.03 -8.92 -16.06
CA ASN A 21 -7.32 -9.93 -17.07
C ASN A 21 -8.43 -10.89 -16.62
N ALA A 22 -8.38 -11.36 -15.37
CA ALA A 22 -9.42 -12.21 -14.79
C ALA A 22 -10.77 -11.50 -14.72
N PHE A 23 -10.78 -10.23 -14.29
CA PHE A 23 -11.97 -9.39 -14.31
C PHE A 23 -12.54 -9.22 -15.71
N ARG A 24 -11.68 -8.97 -16.72
CA ARG A 24 -12.09 -8.86 -18.12
C ARG A 24 -12.84 -10.12 -18.56
N CYS A 25 -12.34 -11.32 -18.24
CA CYS A 25 -13.02 -12.56 -18.56
C CYS A 25 -14.43 -12.67 -17.93
N LEU A 26 -14.64 -12.12 -16.74
CA LEU A 26 -15.96 -12.11 -16.07
C LEU A 26 -16.96 -11.14 -16.70
N VAL A 27 -16.49 -10.06 -17.32
CA VAL A 27 -17.38 -9.01 -17.87
C VAL A 27 -17.56 -9.08 -19.38
N THR A 28 -16.68 -9.77 -20.11
CA THR A 28 -16.80 -9.96 -21.57
C THR A 28 -17.37 -11.32 -21.96
N GLY A 29 -17.73 -12.17 -20.99
CA GLY A 29 -18.30 -13.50 -21.24
C GLY A 29 -19.77 -13.46 -21.70
N PRO A 30 -20.34 -14.60 -22.12
CA PRO A 30 -21.73 -14.70 -22.60
C PRO A 30 -22.78 -14.41 -21.50
N ARG A 31 -22.36 -14.44 -20.23
CA ARG A 31 -23.15 -14.01 -19.07
C ARG A 31 -22.25 -13.15 -18.17
N PRO A 32 -22.13 -11.84 -18.47
CA PRO A 32 -21.33 -10.93 -17.66
C PRO A 32 -21.79 -10.97 -16.21
N LEU A 33 -20.83 -10.95 -15.28
CA LEU A 33 -21.15 -10.81 -13.86
C LEU A 33 -21.84 -9.45 -13.64
N ALA A 34 -23.00 -9.45 -12.99
CA ALA A 34 -23.88 -8.28 -12.92
C ALA A 34 -24.65 -8.19 -11.61
N LEU A 35 -24.87 -6.97 -11.13
CA LEU A 35 -25.74 -6.66 -10.00
C LEU A 35 -27.16 -6.37 -10.50
N ASP A 36 -28.16 -6.73 -9.71
CA ASP A 36 -29.51 -6.24 -9.91
C ASP A 36 -29.66 -4.83 -9.32
N GLY A 37 -29.55 -3.81 -10.16
CA GLY A 37 -29.64 -2.42 -9.73
C GLY A 37 -31.04 -2.02 -9.26
N LEU A 38 -32.10 -2.75 -9.64
CA LEU A 38 -33.44 -2.55 -9.10
C LEU A 38 -33.50 -2.97 -7.62
N SER A 39 -32.94 -4.15 -7.32
CA SER A 39 -32.89 -4.67 -5.95
C SER A 39 -31.97 -3.85 -5.04
N VAL A 40 -30.83 -3.36 -5.56
CA VAL A 40 -29.90 -2.52 -4.77
C VAL A 40 -30.46 -1.11 -4.57
N GLY A 41 -31.07 -0.50 -5.59
CA GLY A 41 -31.61 0.84 -5.52
C GLY A 41 -30.55 1.95 -5.38
N HIS A 42 -30.88 3.01 -4.64
CA HIS A 42 -29.99 4.13 -4.31
C HIS A 42 -29.37 4.87 -5.52
N GLY A 43 -30.08 4.92 -6.66
CA GLY A 43 -29.62 5.61 -7.87
C GLY A 43 -28.93 4.71 -8.89
N LEU A 44 -28.79 3.41 -8.61
CA LEU A 44 -28.42 2.44 -9.66
C LEU A 44 -29.53 2.31 -10.71
N PRO A 45 -29.18 2.06 -11.99
CA PRO A 45 -30.15 1.71 -13.02
C PRO A 45 -31.04 0.56 -12.56
N GLY A 46 -32.37 0.68 -12.74
CA GLY A 46 -33.36 -0.35 -12.36
C GLY A 46 -33.37 -1.59 -13.26
N ARG A 47 -32.20 -2.16 -13.54
CA ARG A 47 -31.96 -3.34 -14.37
C ARG A 47 -30.69 -4.05 -13.91
N MET A 48 -30.38 -5.18 -14.55
CA MET A 48 -29.05 -5.78 -14.39
C MET A 48 -27.97 -4.80 -14.90
N VAL A 49 -26.97 -4.54 -14.06
CA VAL A 49 -25.81 -3.70 -14.33
C VAL A 49 -24.57 -4.57 -14.24
N ASP A 50 -23.91 -4.82 -15.37
CA ASP A 50 -22.67 -5.61 -15.37
C ASP A 50 -21.54 -4.87 -14.63
N LEU A 51 -20.53 -5.62 -14.18
CA LEU A 51 -19.47 -5.01 -13.36
C LEU A 51 -18.57 -4.04 -14.15
N ALA A 52 -18.52 -4.11 -15.48
CA ALA A 52 -17.76 -3.14 -16.28
C ALA A 52 -18.49 -1.79 -16.33
N GLU A 53 -19.80 -1.81 -16.56
CA GLU A 53 -20.69 -0.66 -16.46
C GLU A 53 -20.66 -0.09 -15.04
N LEU A 54 -20.82 -0.94 -14.02
CA LEU A 54 -20.80 -0.52 -12.62
C LEU A 54 -19.49 0.20 -12.26
N ARG A 55 -18.34 -0.33 -12.71
CA ARG A 55 -17.04 0.34 -12.51
C ARG A 55 -17.03 1.72 -13.15
N GLY A 56 -17.60 1.88 -14.35
CA GLY A 56 -17.76 3.18 -15.01
C GLY A 56 -18.61 4.15 -14.18
N LEU A 57 -19.78 3.70 -13.73
CA LEU A 57 -20.71 4.51 -12.91
C LEU A 57 -20.06 4.97 -11.60
N LEU A 58 -19.35 4.09 -10.90
CA LEU A 58 -18.73 4.40 -9.61
C LEU A 58 -17.53 5.36 -9.71
N LEU A 59 -16.94 5.50 -10.90
CA LEU A 59 -15.87 6.45 -11.19
C LEU A 59 -16.39 7.85 -11.54
N ASP A 60 -17.67 7.98 -11.88
CA ASP A 60 -18.27 9.28 -12.15
C ASP A 60 -18.18 10.19 -10.91
N ARG A 61 -17.84 11.46 -11.12
CA ARG A 61 -17.78 12.46 -10.05
C ARG A 61 -19.16 12.86 -9.53
N GLN A 62 -20.21 12.66 -10.32
CA GLN A 62 -21.58 13.00 -9.96
C GLN A 62 -22.27 11.91 -9.15
N VAL A 63 -21.68 10.72 -9.04
CA VAL A 63 -22.30 9.60 -8.33
C VAL A 63 -22.27 9.83 -6.81
N THR A 64 -23.42 9.64 -6.17
CA THR A 64 -23.60 9.93 -4.75
C THR A 64 -22.85 8.94 -3.85
N GLN A 65 -22.56 9.33 -2.62
CA GLN A 65 -21.87 8.46 -1.67
C GLN A 65 -22.75 7.28 -1.28
N GLU A 66 -24.07 7.50 -1.18
CA GLU A 66 -25.08 6.49 -0.90
C GLU A 66 -25.13 5.44 -2.00
N MET A 67 -25.07 5.85 -3.27
CA MET A 67 -25.02 4.91 -4.41
C MET A 67 -23.74 4.08 -4.38
N LYS A 68 -22.58 4.71 -4.09
CA LYS A 68 -21.30 4.00 -3.95
C LYS A 68 -21.38 2.97 -2.82
N ASP A 69 -21.86 3.37 -1.65
CA ASP A 69 -21.92 2.49 -0.50
C ASP A 69 -22.93 1.35 -0.70
N ALA A 70 -24.08 1.59 -1.34
CA ALA A 70 -25.04 0.55 -1.68
C ALA A 70 -24.44 -0.49 -2.65
N ALA A 71 -23.81 -0.03 -3.73
CA ALA A 71 -23.15 -0.91 -4.70
C ALA A 71 -22.02 -1.74 -4.05
N TRP A 72 -21.17 -1.09 -3.24
CA TRP A 72 -20.08 -1.78 -2.55
C TRP A 72 -20.56 -2.71 -1.44
N ALA A 73 -21.64 -2.39 -0.74
CA ALA A 73 -22.24 -3.27 0.24
C ALA A 73 -22.73 -4.57 -0.42
N GLU A 74 -23.39 -4.46 -1.58
CA GLU A 74 -23.89 -5.63 -2.31
C GLU A 74 -22.74 -6.47 -2.90
N LEU A 75 -21.75 -5.82 -3.53
CA LEU A 75 -20.54 -6.51 -4.02
C LEU A 75 -19.86 -7.30 -2.90
N VAL A 76 -19.69 -6.70 -1.73
CA VAL A 76 -19.05 -7.36 -0.58
C VAL A 76 -19.93 -8.49 -0.04
N ARG A 77 -21.26 -8.32 0.00
CA ARG A 77 -22.18 -9.42 0.37
C ARG A 77 -22.04 -10.61 -0.57
N LEU A 78 -22.02 -10.37 -1.87
CA LEU A 78 -21.86 -11.43 -2.86
C LEU A 78 -20.48 -12.09 -2.78
N ALA A 79 -19.41 -11.32 -2.54
CA ALA A 79 -18.08 -11.88 -2.30
C ALA A 79 -18.00 -12.74 -1.02
N ARG A 80 -18.85 -12.49 -0.02
CA ARG A 80 -18.96 -13.29 1.21
C ARG A 80 -19.72 -14.60 1.04
N THR A 81 -20.41 -14.80 -0.09
CA THR A 81 -21.08 -16.08 -0.39
C THR A 81 -20.09 -17.22 -0.64
N GLY A 82 -18.83 -16.89 -0.90
CA GLY A 82 -17.76 -17.87 -1.17
C GLY A 82 -17.52 -18.14 -2.66
N ASP A 83 -18.33 -17.57 -3.56
CA ASP A 83 -18.08 -17.65 -5.00
C ASP A 83 -16.86 -16.77 -5.40
N PRO A 84 -15.78 -17.38 -5.92
CA PRO A 84 -14.57 -16.66 -6.32
C PRO A 84 -14.81 -15.60 -7.39
N ALA A 85 -15.83 -15.75 -8.25
CA ALA A 85 -16.15 -14.77 -9.29
C ALA A 85 -16.47 -13.40 -8.68
N TRP A 86 -17.17 -13.36 -7.55
CA TRP A 86 -17.51 -12.11 -6.86
C TRP A 86 -16.32 -11.47 -6.15
N VAL A 87 -15.36 -12.26 -5.66
CA VAL A 87 -14.09 -11.74 -5.13
C VAL A 87 -13.28 -11.07 -6.24
N VAL A 88 -13.11 -11.75 -7.38
CA VAL A 88 -12.41 -11.20 -8.54
C VAL A 88 -13.16 -9.98 -9.11
N GLY A 89 -14.50 -10.02 -9.10
CA GLY A 89 -15.36 -8.89 -9.46
C GLY A 89 -15.10 -7.66 -8.59
N CYS A 90 -15.08 -7.81 -7.26
CA CYS A 90 -14.75 -6.74 -6.32
C CYS A 90 -13.36 -6.14 -6.60
N VAL A 91 -12.36 -7.00 -6.81
CA VAL A 91 -11.00 -6.57 -7.16
C VAL A 91 -11.03 -5.74 -8.44
N GLY A 92 -11.68 -6.25 -9.49
CA GLY A 92 -11.79 -5.62 -10.80
C GLY A 92 -12.42 -4.23 -10.78
N VAL A 93 -13.50 -4.07 -10.01
CA VAL A 93 -14.15 -2.77 -9.78
C VAL A 93 -13.22 -1.82 -9.01
N ALA A 94 -12.41 -2.33 -8.06
CA ALA A 94 -11.45 -1.54 -7.29
C ALA A 94 -10.14 -1.20 -8.02
N ILE A 95 -9.81 -1.83 -9.17
CA ILE A 95 -8.49 -1.69 -9.81
C ILE A 95 -8.04 -0.23 -10.00
N PRO A 96 -8.88 0.72 -10.44
CA PRO A 96 -8.46 2.12 -10.57
C PRO A 96 -7.90 2.70 -9.26
N GLY A 97 -8.57 2.42 -8.13
CA GLY A 97 -8.13 2.82 -6.79
C GLY A 97 -6.88 2.06 -6.34
N LEU A 98 -6.82 0.76 -6.60
CA LEU A 98 -5.66 -0.09 -6.27
C LEU A 98 -4.41 0.33 -7.05
N LYS A 99 -4.53 0.66 -8.34
CA LYS A 99 -3.45 1.22 -9.16
C LYS A 99 -2.95 2.56 -8.60
N ALA A 100 -3.86 3.43 -8.16
CA ALA A 100 -3.49 4.71 -7.55
C ALA A 100 -2.72 4.53 -6.23
N ILE A 101 -3.14 3.58 -5.39
CA ILE A 101 -2.45 3.23 -4.14
C ILE A 101 -1.11 2.56 -4.41
N ALA A 102 -1.06 1.56 -5.30
CA ALA A 102 0.18 0.90 -5.71
C ALA A 102 1.20 1.92 -6.24
N GLY A 103 0.79 2.81 -7.15
CA GLY A 103 1.68 3.85 -7.67
C GLY A 103 2.21 4.77 -6.58
N ARG A 104 1.39 5.12 -5.57
CA ARG A 104 1.85 5.89 -4.41
C ARG A 104 2.83 5.09 -3.56
N ALA A 105 2.51 3.84 -3.24
CA ALA A 105 3.34 3.00 -2.38
C ALA A 105 4.72 2.75 -3.01
N ILE A 106 4.77 2.46 -4.32
CA ILE A 106 6.02 2.25 -5.07
C ILE A 106 6.90 3.51 -5.04
N ARG A 107 6.32 4.71 -5.18
CA ARG A 107 7.10 5.96 -5.14
C ARG A 107 7.79 6.20 -3.79
N HIS A 108 7.19 5.73 -2.69
CA HIS A 108 7.68 5.97 -1.33
C HIS A 108 8.48 4.80 -0.74
N ASN A 109 8.70 3.73 -1.49
CA ASN A 109 9.44 2.55 -1.03
C ASN A 109 10.57 2.20 -2.01
N ASP A 110 11.45 1.30 -1.58
CA ASP A 110 12.49 0.74 -2.43
C ASP A 110 11.85 -0.09 -3.56
N ALA A 111 12.33 0.11 -4.79
CA ALA A 111 11.86 -0.56 -5.99
C ALA A 111 11.94 -2.09 -5.88
N ARG A 112 12.88 -2.63 -5.10
CA ARG A 112 13.03 -4.07 -4.89
C ARG A 112 11.81 -4.72 -4.22
N PHE A 113 11.01 -3.95 -3.47
CA PHE A 113 9.80 -4.44 -2.80
C PHE A 113 8.51 -4.11 -3.57
N ALA A 114 8.62 -3.51 -4.76
CA ALA A 114 7.44 -3.00 -5.46
C ALA A 114 6.42 -4.10 -5.78
N GLU A 115 6.87 -5.29 -6.19
CA GLU A 115 5.98 -6.43 -6.47
C GLU A 115 5.33 -6.98 -5.19
N ASP A 116 6.12 -7.16 -4.12
CA ASP A 116 5.61 -7.65 -2.84
C ASP A 116 4.58 -6.69 -2.24
N ILE A 117 4.85 -5.38 -2.33
CA ILE A 117 3.91 -4.34 -1.89
C ILE A 117 2.60 -4.43 -2.69
N VAL A 118 2.66 -4.58 -4.01
CA VAL A 118 1.45 -4.70 -4.85
C VAL A 118 0.68 -5.97 -4.51
N SER A 119 1.38 -7.09 -4.29
CA SER A 119 0.77 -8.36 -3.91
C SER A 119 0.11 -8.29 -2.53
N GLU A 120 0.74 -7.62 -1.57
CA GLU A 120 0.18 -7.40 -0.24
C GLU A 120 -0.99 -6.41 -0.23
N ILE A 121 -0.97 -5.37 -1.09
CA ILE A 121 -2.13 -4.48 -1.29
C ILE A 121 -3.35 -5.30 -1.73
N LEU A 122 -3.15 -6.18 -2.72
CA LEU A 122 -4.23 -7.02 -3.24
C LEU A 122 -4.71 -8.04 -2.19
N THR A 123 -3.77 -8.69 -1.50
CA THR A 123 -4.04 -9.65 -0.42
C THR A 123 -4.86 -9.02 0.70
N GLU A 124 -4.45 -7.84 1.19
CA GLU A 124 -5.17 -7.15 2.26
C GLU A 124 -6.54 -6.64 1.78
N PHE A 125 -6.65 -6.14 0.54
CA PHE A 125 -7.96 -5.78 -0.02
C PHE A 125 -8.93 -6.96 0.02
N VAL A 126 -8.50 -8.14 -0.48
CA VAL A 126 -9.32 -9.36 -0.48
C VAL A 126 -9.65 -9.81 0.93
N ALA A 127 -8.68 -9.79 1.85
CA ALA A 127 -8.90 -10.14 3.25
C ALA A 127 -9.93 -9.22 3.93
N GLN A 128 -9.96 -7.93 3.56
CA GLN A 128 -10.90 -6.96 4.12
C GLN A 128 -12.33 -7.12 3.59
N LEU A 129 -12.56 -7.74 2.43
CA LEU A 129 -13.92 -8.06 1.96
C LEU A 129 -14.68 -8.87 3.02
N GLN A 130 -14.00 -9.81 3.70
CA GLN A 130 -14.60 -10.65 4.73
C GLN A 130 -14.83 -9.94 6.08
N ARG A 131 -14.14 -8.82 6.33
CA ARG A 131 -14.04 -8.22 7.68
C ARG A 131 -14.68 -6.84 7.79
N ILE A 132 -14.82 -6.13 6.67
CA ILE A 132 -15.25 -4.74 6.71
C ILE A 132 -16.70 -4.61 7.18
N ASP A 133 -16.93 -3.65 8.08
CA ASP A 133 -18.28 -3.29 8.53
C ASP A 133 -19.02 -2.51 7.43
N LEU A 134 -20.10 -3.10 6.91
CA LEU A 134 -20.94 -2.56 5.83
C LEU A 134 -21.99 -1.55 6.32
N ALA A 135 -22.23 -1.44 7.63
CA ALA A 135 -23.17 -0.46 8.18
C ALA A 135 -22.57 0.95 8.24
N ARG A 136 -21.24 1.06 8.10
CA ARG A 136 -20.52 2.34 8.12
C ARG A 136 -20.28 2.86 6.71
N PRO A 137 -20.45 4.18 6.49
CA PRO A 137 -20.28 4.78 5.18
C PRO A 137 -18.83 4.71 4.66
N ALA A 138 -18.66 5.05 3.39
CA ALA A 138 -17.40 5.09 2.66
C ALA A 138 -16.70 3.72 2.59
N ILE A 139 -17.46 2.67 2.25
CA ILE A 139 -17.00 1.28 2.21
C ILE A 139 -15.80 1.13 1.29
N ALA A 140 -15.90 1.62 0.05
CA ALA A 140 -14.82 1.56 -0.94
C ALA A 140 -13.54 2.24 -0.46
N ALA A 141 -13.67 3.46 0.07
CA ALA A 141 -12.53 4.22 0.57
C ALA A 141 -11.87 3.52 1.76
N ARG A 142 -12.66 2.93 2.65
CA ARG A 142 -12.15 2.17 3.80
C ARG A 142 -11.42 0.90 3.37
N LEU A 143 -11.95 0.12 2.41
CA LEU A 143 -11.25 -1.03 1.83
C LEU A 143 -9.87 -0.63 1.30
N LEU A 144 -9.83 0.43 0.49
CA LEU A 144 -8.61 0.95 -0.11
C LEU A 144 -7.60 1.47 0.94
N VAL A 145 -8.08 2.18 1.98
CA VAL A 145 -7.23 2.69 3.06
C VAL A 145 -6.61 1.56 3.89
N TRP A 146 -7.34 0.47 4.14
CA TRP A 146 -6.77 -0.69 4.84
C TRP A 146 -5.64 -1.34 4.04
N ALA A 147 -5.86 -1.53 2.74
CA ALA A 147 -4.85 -2.08 1.83
C ALA A 147 -3.57 -1.22 1.80
N ASP A 148 -3.70 0.11 1.71
CA ASP A 148 -2.57 1.05 1.73
C ASP A 148 -1.77 1.01 3.05
N ARG A 149 -2.45 0.91 4.19
CA ARG A 149 -1.80 0.99 5.51
C ARG A 149 -1.04 -0.27 5.91
N LYS A 150 -1.55 -1.45 5.57
CA LYS A 150 -1.00 -2.72 6.06
C LYS A 150 0.02 -3.34 5.10
N ALA A 151 -0.10 -3.08 3.80
CA ALA A 151 0.73 -3.73 2.80
C ALA A 151 2.24 -3.46 2.94
N PRO A 152 2.73 -2.24 3.23
CA PRO A 152 4.18 -2.01 3.33
C PRO A 152 4.82 -2.76 4.51
N ALA A 153 4.12 -2.86 5.64
CA ALA A 153 4.62 -3.57 6.82
C ALA A 153 4.66 -5.09 6.58
N ARG A 154 3.62 -5.64 5.94
CA ARG A 154 3.57 -7.07 5.60
C ARG A 154 4.59 -7.44 4.52
N ALA A 155 4.77 -6.61 3.49
CA ALA A 155 5.76 -6.84 2.44
C ALA A 155 7.18 -6.92 3.02
N ARG A 156 7.52 -6.02 3.95
CA ARG A 156 8.81 -6.05 4.67
C ARG A 156 8.96 -7.30 5.54
N ALA A 157 7.91 -7.65 6.29
CA ALA A 157 7.92 -8.87 7.12
C ALA A 157 8.02 -10.15 6.27
N GLY A 158 7.39 -10.18 5.09
CA GLY A 158 7.47 -11.27 4.12
C GLY A 158 8.87 -11.39 3.52
N ALA A 159 9.47 -10.28 3.10
CA ALA A 159 10.84 -10.26 2.57
C ALA A 159 11.87 -10.75 3.61
N LEU A 160 11.71 -10.37 4.88
CA LEU A 160 12.56 -10.87 5.97
C LEU A 160 12.42 -12.38 6.20
N ARG A 161 11.24 -12.97 5.92
CA ARG A 161 11.00 -14.41 6.04
C ARG A 161 11.48 -15.21 4.83
N GLN A 162 11.66 -14.56 3.68
CA GLN A 162 12.03 -15.20 2.42
C GLN A 162 13.53 -15.12 2.12
N CYS A 163 14.36 -14.60 3.03
CA CYS A 163 15.80 -14.61 2.86
C CYS A 163 16.29 -16.07 2.88
N PRO A 164 16.80 -16.62 1.75
CA PRO A 164 17.49 -17.90 1.79
C PRO A 164 18.70 -17.70 2.69
N THR A 165 18.74 -18.34 3.85
CA THR A 165 19.92 -18.29 4.70
C THR A 165 20.92 -19.28 4.12
N ASP A 166 21.81 -18.82 3.25
CA ASP A 166 23.02 -19.57 2.95
C ASP A 166 23.95 -19.45 4.18
N PRO A 167 24.32 -20.55 4.86
CA PRO A 167 25.17 -20.49 6.05
C PRO A 167 26.51 -19.80 5.80
N THR A 168 26.98 -19.78 4.56
CA THR A 168 28.25 -19.14 4.18
C THR A 168 28.17 -17.63 4.01
N GLU A 169 26.97 -17.08 3.73
CA GLU A 169 26.74 -15.62 3.65
C GLU A 169 26.70 -14.95 5.03
N LEU A 170 26.43 -15.71 6.10
CA LEU A 170 26.43 -15.21 7.48
C LEU A 170 27.81 -14.68 7.90
N THR A 171 28.88 -15.24 7.34
CA THR A 171 30.27 -14.83 7.59
C THR A 171 30.74 -13.65 6.76
N ALA A 172 30.07 -13.33 5.64
CA ALA A 172 30.37 -12.16 4.81
C ALA A 172 29.48 -10.95 5.15
N ALA A 173 28.36 -11.17 5.85
CA ALA A 173 27.42 -10.14 6.27
C ALA A 173 27.84 -9.37 7.55
N THR A 174 29.07 -9.53 8.04
CA THR A 174 29.66 -8.63 9.06
C THR A 174 30.13 -7.32 8.43
N ALA A 175 29.20 -6.62 7.80
CA ALA A 175 29.20 -5.17 7.64
C ALA A 175 27.79 -4.74 7.24
N ALA A 176 26.77 -5.11 8.03
CA ALA A 176 25.58 -4.28 8.08
C ALA A 176 26.04 -2.83 8.31
N PRO A 177 25.50 -1.81 7.62
CA PRO A 177 25.77 -0.43 8.01
C PRO A 177 25.28 -0.30 9.46
N SER A 178 26.22 -0.28 10.39
CA SER A 178 25.99 -0.18 11.82
C SER A 178 25.63 1.27 12.17
N GLY A 179 24.55 1.78 11.57
CA GLY A 179 24.01 3.09 11.86
C GLY A 179 22.66 2.93 12.52
N ASP A 180 22.47 3.57 13.67
CA ASP A 180 21.14 3.73 14.26
C ASP A 180 20.29 4.53 13.25
N PRO A 181 19.08 4.06 12.84
CA PRO A 181 18.19 4.84 11.98
C PRO A 181 17.94 6.28 12.47
N SER A 182 18.09 6.54 13.77
CA SER A 182 18.05 7.89 14.35
C SER A 182 19.22 8.79 13.94
N ASP A 183 20.36 8.24 13.53
CA ASP A 183 21.50 9.02 13.04
C ASP A 183 21.21 9.67 11.69
N VAL A 184 20.43 9.00 10.83
CA VAL A 184 19.97 9.57 9.55
C VAL A 184 19.05 10.77 9.79
N LEU A 185 18.22 10.73 10.84
CA LEU A 185 17.38 11.86 11.23
C LEU A 185 18.23 13.01 11.78
N ARG A 186 19.21 12.71 12.63
CA ARG A 186 20.14 13.71 13.18
C ARG A 186 20.95 14.39 12.07
N GLU A 187 21.41 13.61 11.11
CA GLU A 187 22.13 14.10 9.93
C GLU A 187 21.23 14.94 9.01
N GLY A 188 20.00 14.49 8.76
CA GLY A 188 19.00 15.25 8.01
C GLY A 188 18.66 16.60 8.64
N VAL A 189 18.65 16.69 9.97
CA VAL A 189 18.50 17.96 10.71
C VAL A 189 19.76 18.81 10.60
N ARG A 190 20.95 18.21 10.79
CA ARG A 190 22.25 18.91 10.68
C ARG A 190 22.43 19.55 9.30
N LEU A 191 22.02 18.86 8.26
CA LEU A 191 22.05 19.33 6.86
C LEU A 191 20.81 20.14 6.45
N GLN A 192 19.90 20.43 7.39
CA GLN A 192 18.69 21.22 7.18
C GLN A 192 17.73 20.69 6.08
N VAL A 193 17.79 19.38 5.79
CA VAL A 193 16.86 18.70 4.87
C VAL A 193 15.47 18.57 5.50
N ILE A 194 15.45 18.35 6.81
CA ILE A 194 14.25 18.28 7.65
C ILE A 194 14.46 19.12 8.92
N THR A 195 13.38 19.58 9.54
CA THR A 195 13.47 20.29 10.83
C THR A 195 13.53 19.31 12.01
N ALA A 196 13.92 19.80 13.19
CA ALA A 196 13.92 19.00 14.42
C ALA A 196 12.50 18.46 14.75
N ASP A 197 11.46 19.28 14.59
CA ASP A 197 10.07 18.86 14.78
C ASP A 197 9.66 17.76 13.80
N GLU A 198 10.11 17.86 12.55
CA GLU A 198 9.86 16.84 11.53
C GLU A 198 10.58 15.53 11.84
N ALA A 199 11.83 15.61 12.30
CA ALA A 199 12.58 14.46 12.78
C ALA A 199 11.90 13.80 13.98
N ALA A 200 11.38 14.57 14.94
CA ALA A 200 10.66 14.05 16.10
C ALA A 200 9.37 13.30 15.70
N ILE A 201 8.61 13.83 14.72
CA ILE A 201 7.42 13.15 14.18
C ILE A 201 7.83 11.81 13.53
N ILE A 202 8.93 11.78 12.77
CA ILE A 202 9.41 10.57 12.09
C ILE A 202 9.92 9.55 13.11
N GLN A 203 10.77 9.97 14.06
CA GLN A 203 11.30 9.13 15.15
C GLN A 203 10.18 8.43 15.90
N ALA A 204 9.25 9.21 16.47
CA ALA A 204 8.17 8.66 17.27
C ALA A 204 7.29 7.68 16.48
N THR A 205 6.97 8.01 15.23
CA THR A 205 5.95 7.25 14.48
C THR A 205 6.49 6.17 13.54
N ARG A 206 7.79 6.17 13.23
CA ARG A 206 8.43 5.17 12.36
C ARG A 206 9.42 4.29 13.10
N LEU A 207 10.14 4.83 14.08
CA LEU A 207 11.18 4.11 14.81
C LEU A 207 10.64 3.62 16.15
N ASP A 208 9.91 4.46 16.88
CA ASP A 208 9.41 4.12 18.21
C ASP A 208 8.01 3.47 18.19
N GLY A 209 7.38 3.37 17.01
CA GLY A 209 6.10 2.69 16.82
C GLY A 209 4.87 3.41 17.36
N VAL A 210 4.99 4.67 17.79
CA VAL A 210 3.87 5.47 18.31
C VAL A 210 2.84 5.71 17.21
N PRO A 211 1.54 5.39 17.44
CA PRO A 211 0.48 5.71 16.51
C PRO A 211 0.41 7.22 16.21
N LEU A 212 0.36 7.58 14.93
CA LEU A 212 0.25 8.98 14.50
C LEU A 212 -0.93 9.76 15.16
N PRO A 213 -2.11 9.17 15.42
CA PRO A 213 -3.17 9.86 16.16
C PRO A 213 -2.78 10.22 17.60
N GLU A 214 -2.05 9.34 18.27
CA GLU A 214 -1.59 9.52 19.65
C GLU A 214 -0.51 10.59 19.74
N PHE A 215 0.45 10.56 18.80
CA PHE A 215 1.45 11.62 18.66
C PHE A 215 0.77 12.98 18.41
N ALA A 216 -0.18 13.04 17.47
CA ALA A 216 -0.89 14.28 17.14
C ALA A 216 -1.69 14.83 18.34
N HIS A 217 -2.33 13.94 19.11
CA HIS A 217 -3.03 14.31 20.34
C HIS A 217 -2.08 14.90 21.37
N THR A 218 -0.93 14.27 21.58
CA THR A 218 0.12 14.73 22.51
C THR A 218 0.67 16.12 22.12
N GLN A 219 0.75 16.40 20.83
CA GLN A 219 1.19 17.70 20.29
C GLN A 219 0.08 18.75 20.18
N GLY A 220 -1.18 18.41 20.52
CA GLY A 220 -2.32 19.31 20.36
C GLY A 220 -2.62 19.69 18.91
N GLU A 221 -2.13 18.93 17.93
CA GLU A 221 -2.25 19.23 16.51
C GLU A 221 -3.30 18.36 15.81
N PRO A 222 -4.02 18.89 14.79
CA PRO A 222 -4.89 18.07 13.96
C PRO A 222 -4.10 16.95 13.27
N ARG A 223 -4.59 15.71 13.37
CA ARG A 223 -3.96 14.52 12.78
C ARG A 223 -3.58 14.69 11.30
N THR A 224 -4.42 15.36 10.53
CA THR A 224 -4.20 15.61 9.09
C THR A 224 -3.01 16.53 8.84
N ARG A 225 -2.77 17.50 9.72
CA ARG A 225 -1.63 18.43 9.65
C ARG A 225 -0.32 17.70 9.95
N VAL A 226 -0.28 16.93 11.04
CA VAL A 226 0.88 16.09 11.39
C VAL A 226 1.19 15.07 10.29
N ALA A 227 0.15 14.43 9.74
CA ALA A 227 0.29 13.48 8.63
C ALA A 227 0.95 14.10 7.39
N LYS A 228 0.46 15.26 6.93
CA LYS A 228 1.03 15.98 5.78
C LYS A 228 2.45 16.47 6.04
N ARG A 229 2.74 16.92 7.26
CA ARG A 229 4.09 17.36 7.66
C ARG A 229 5.07 16.20 7.60
N ARG A 230 4.70 15.06 8.19
CA ARG A 230 5.50 13.82 8.14
C ARG A 230 5.75 13.35 6.71
N GLU A 231 4.71 13.32 5.87
CA GLU A 231 4.83 12.89 4.47
C GLU A 231 5.84 13.75 3.69
N ARG A 232 5.78 15.08 3.84
CA ARG A 232 6.71 16.01 3.17
C ARG A 232 8.14 15.85 3.68
N ALA A 233 8.31 15.70 4.99
CA ALA A 233 9.62 15.49 5.60
C ALA A 233 10.24 14.15 5.15
N GLU A 234 9.46 13.06 5.14
CA GLU A 234 9.88 11.76 4.62
C GLU A 234 10.30 11.87 3.14
N ALA A 235 9.54 12.58 2.31
CA ALA A 235 9.87 12.77 0.90
C ALA A 235 11.19 13.54 0.71
N ARG A 236 11.43 14.60 1.47
CA ARG A 236 12.71 15.35 1.43
C ARG A 236 13.88 14.50 1.89
N LEU A 237 13.71 13.76 2.99
CA LEU A 237 14.76 12.90 3.53
C LEU A 237 15.13 11.78 2.53
N VAL A 238 14.14 11.14 1.90
CA VAL A 238 14.36 10.13 0.86
C VAL A 238 15.12 10.72 -0.34
N ALA A 239 14.75 11.93 -0.77
CA ALA A 239 15.45 12.59 -1.88
C ALA A 239 16.93 12.87 -1.52
N ALA A 240 17.21 13.35 -0.31
CA ALA A 240 18.56 13.65 0.16
C ALA A 240 19.43 12.39 0.34
N ILE A 241 18.83 11.27 0.75
CA ILE A 241 19.55 9.98 0.81
C ILE A 241 19.90 9.51 -0.60
N ARG A 242 18.96 9.60 -1.54
CA ARG A 242 19.19 9.19 -2.94
C ARG A 242 20.21 10.05 -3.67
N SER A 243 20.31 11.34 -3.34
CA SER A 243 21.32 12.24 -3.89
C SER A 243 22.69 12.10 -3.22
N GLY A 244 22.81 11.27 -2.16
CA GLY A 244 24.03 11.11 -1.37
C GLY A 244 24.31 12.30 -0.43
N GLN A 245 23.40 13.27 -0.33
CA GLN A 245 23.54 14.41 0.59
C GLN A 245 23.46 13.97 2.04
N VAL A 246 22.58 13.02 2.36
CA VAL A 246 22.50 12.37 3.67
C VAL A 246 23.01 10.95 3.50
N SER A 247 24.13 10.61 4.15
CA SER A 247 24.62 9.24 4.15
C SER A 247 23.83 8.40 5.16
N ALA A 248 23.37 7.21 4.75
CA ALA A 248 22.88 6.18 5.66
C ALA A 248 24.02 5.49 6.45
N ILE A 249 25.25 5.97 6.25
CA ILE A 249 26.49 5.52 6.86
C ILE A 249 27.08 6.75 7.52
N SER A 250 26.84 6.94 8.82
CA SER A 250 27.56 7.98 9.56
C SER A 250 28.84 7.40 10.12
N GLY A 251 29.93 8.06 9.76
CA GLY A 251 31.26 7.75 10.24
C GLY A 251 31.38 8.02 11.73
N ASP A 252 31.84 7.02 12.46
CA ASP A 252 32.53 7.22 13.72
C ASP A 252 33.61 6.15 13.95
N TRP A 253 34.36 5.81 12.88
CA TRP A 253 35.49 4.88 12.94
C TRP A 253 36.86 5.58 12.84
N LEU A 254 36.91 6.92 12.78
CA LEU A 254 38.17 7.67 12.63
C LEU A 254 38.66 8.39 13.90
N SER A 255 38.17 8.03 15.09
CA SER A 255 38.63 8.63 16.35
C SER A 255 39.33 7.68 17.35
N ARG A 256 39.62 6.43 16.97
CA ARG A 256 40.45 5.53 17.80
C ARG A 256 41.50 4.81 16.98
N SER A 257 42.50 5.56 16.55
CA SER A 257 43.83 5.02 16.22
C SER A 257 44.80 6.19 16.23
N ALA A 258 45.17 6.63 17.42
CA ALA A 258 46.45 7.28 17.65
C ALA A 258 47.30 6.29 18.47
N PRO A 259 48.53 5.96 18.06
CA PRO A 259 49.56 5.67 19.04
C PRO A 259 49.95 6.96 19.79
#